data_AF-A0A1M4MIJ9-F1
#
_entry.id   AF-A0A1M4MIJ9-F1
#
_cell.length_a   1.000
_cell.length_b   1.000
_cell.length_c   1.000
_cell.angle_alpha   90.00
_cell.angle_beta   90.00
_cell.angle_gamma   90.00
#
_symmetry.space_group_name_H-M   'P 1'
#
loop_
_entity.id
_entity.type
_entity.pdbx_description
1 polymer ?
#
loop_
_entity_poly.entity_id
_entity_poly.type
_entity_poly.pdbx_seq_one_letter_code
_entity_poly.pdbx_strand_id
1 'polypeptide(L)'
;MCGICPVCAETGEDCMEPDIKRLIIIGIIAFIGVVVLVAAVVFGFTTLVTLVTGIDGLPQELTVEVVGVEDLQNTSVVHLTDRDLQQHPVLATAIRAAGSDPGVSASVPMTGVECLALTESFGVHTANAPYLEYDGVSYSTRVLLH
;
A
#
# COMPACT_ATOMS: atom_id res chain seq x y z
N MET A 1 -5.18 79.35 -25.21
CA MET A 1 -4.41 78.97 -26.41
C MET A 1 -4.04 77.50 -26.27
N CYS A 2 -4.23 76.74 -27.36
CA CYS A 2 -4.20 75.28 -27.42
C CYS A 2 -2.96 74.59 -26.83
N GLY A 3 -3.21 73.41 -26.28
CA GLY A 3 -2.22 72.35 -26.05
C GLY A 3 -2.94 71.00 -26.00
N ILE A 4 -3.53 70.62 -27.14
CA ILE A 4 -4.21 69.33 -27.32
C ILE A 4 -3.13 68.24 -27.39
N CYS A 5 -3.12 67.32 -26.42
CA CYS A 5 -2.54 66.00 -26.59
C CYS A 5 -3.65 65.04 -27.07
N PRO A 6 -3.60 64.53 -28.32
CA PRO A 6 -4.65 63.67 -28.86
C PRO A 6 -4.29 62.18 -28.65
N VAL A 7 -4.00 61.77 -27.42
CA VAL A 7 -3.61 60.37 -27.09
C VAL A 7 -4.39 59.82 -25.88
N CYS A 8 -5.46 60.48 -25.43
CA CYS A 8 -6.28 59.97 -24.31
C CYS A 8 -7.76 59.78 -24.67
N ALA A 9 -8.11 59.78 -25.96
CA ALA A 9 -9.51 59.77 -26.41
C ALA A 9 -10.03 58.42 -26.93
N GLU A 10 -9.24 57.33 -26.93
CA GLU A 10 -9.66 56.07 -27.58
C GLU A 10 -9.43 54.78 -26.80
N THR A 11 -9.29 54.85 -25.48
CA THR A 11 -9.44 53.66 -24.66
C THR A 11 -10.25 54.05 -23.45
N GLY A 12 -11.54 53.72 -23.52
CA GLY A 12 -12.41 53.60 -22.36
C GLY A 12 -11.90 52.48 -21.46
N GLU A 13 -10.70 52.64 -20.92
CA GLU A 13 -10.29 51.95 -19.73
C GLU A 13 -10.96 52.70 -18.59
N ASP A 14 -12.19 52.27 -18.31
CA ASP A 14 -12.78 52.38 -16.99
C ASP A 14 -11.66 52.09 -15.98
N CYS A 15 -11.25 53.13 -15.25
CA CYS A 15 -10.36 53.00 -14.12
C CYS A 15 -11.10 52.15 -13.09
N MET A 16 -10.98 50.82 -13.22
CA MET A 16 -11.69 49.87 -12.39
C MET A 16 -11.03 49.87 -11.03
N GLU A 17 -11.51 50.74 -10.13
CA GLU A 17 -11.21 50.67 -8.71
C GLU A 17 -11.55 49.25 -8.25
N PRO A 18 -10.56 48.43 -7.86
CA PRO A 18 -10.86 47.08 -7.45
C PRO A 18 -11.66 47.19 -6.15
N ASP A 19 -12.89 46.71 -6.17
CA ASP A 19 -13.69 46.52 -4.96
C ASP A 19 -12.87 45.63 -4.01
N ILE A 20 -12.18 46.25 -3.05
CA ILE A 20 -11.26 45.57 -2.11
C ILE A 20 -11.98 44.43 -1.39
N LYS A 21 -13.29 44.61 -1.12
CA LYS A 21 -14.17 43.57 -0.56
C LYS A 21 -14.24 42.31 -1.45
N ARG A 22 -14.31 42.49 -2.78
CA ARG A 22 -14.39 41.41 -3.76
C ARG A 22 -13.06 40.68 -3.89
N LEU A 23 -11.93 41.40 -3.84
CA LEU A 23 -10.60 40.80 -3.80
C LEU A 23 -10.37 39.95 -2.54
N ILE A 24 -10.82 40.43 -1.38
CA ILE A 24 -10.72 39.67 -0.11
C ILE A 24 -11.52 38.37 -0.19
N ILE A 25 -12.75 38.41 -0.71
CA ILE A 25 -13.60 37.22 -0.87
C ILE A 25 -12.95 36.21 -1.81
N ILE A 26 -12.43 36.65 -2.96
CA ILE A 26 -11.75 35.78 -3.92
C ILE A 26 -10.51 35.14 -3.29
N GLY A 27 -9.73 35.92 -2.53
CA GLY A 27 -8.55 35.41 -1.83
C GLY A 27 -8.88 34.33 -0.80
N ILE A 28 -9.95 34.53 -0.02
CA ILE A 28 -10.41 33.54 0.98
C ILE A 28 -10.87 32.25 0.30
N ILE A 29 -11.66 32.36 -0.77
CA ILE A 29 -12.15 31.19 -1.51
C ILE A 29 -10.98 30.41 -2.12
N ALA A 30 -10.01 31.11 -2.72
CA ALA A 30 -8.82 30.48 -3.28
C ALA A 30 -7.99 29.77 -2.20
N PHE A 31 -7.81 30.40 -1.04
CA PHE A 31 -7.09 29.80 0.09
C PHE A 31 -7.78 28.54 0.61
N ILE A 32 -9.11 28.58 0.80
CA ILE A 32 -9.89 27.40 1.19
C ILE A 32 -9.74 26.30 0.15
N GLY A 33 -9.81 26.63 -1.14
CA GLY A 33 -9.61 25.68 -2.23
C GLY A 33 -8.25 24.97 -2.15
N VAL A 34 -7.18 25.72 -1.90
CA VAL A 34 -5.83 25.15 -1.73
C VAL A 34 -5.78 24.24 -0.49
N VAL A 35 -6.33 24.67 0.64
CA VAL A 35 -6.35 23.86 1.87
C VAL A 35 -7.11 22.55 1.66
N VAL A 36 -8.27 22.60 1.00
CA VAL A 36 -9.07 21.41 0.67
C VAL A 36 -8.32 20.51 -0.31
N LEU A 37 -7.66 21.08 -1.33
CA LEU A 37 -6.85 20.31 -2.27
C LEU A 37 -5.70 19.60 -1.55
N VAL A 38 -4.96 20.31 -0.71
CA VAL A 38 -3.84 19.74 0.07
C VAL A 38 -4.36 18.63 0.98
N ALA A 39 -5.47 18.85 1.67
CA ALA A 39 -6.09 17.84 2.53
C ALA A 39 -6.49 16.59 1.72
N ALA A 40 -7.13 16.77 0.56
CA ALA A 40 -7.52 15.67 -0.32
C ALA A 40 -6.31 14.90 -0.86
N VAL A 41 -5.25 15.60 -1.24
CA VAL A 41 -3.99 14.99 -1.70
C VAL A 41 -3.34 14.19 -0.58
N VAL A 42 -3.17 14.77 0.61
CA VAL A 42 -2.59 14.08 1.77
C VAL A 42 -3.43 12.87 2.15
N PHE A 43 -4.76 12.99 2.16
CA PHE A 43 -5.66 11.88 2.44
C PHE A 43 -5.55 10.78 1.37
N GLY A 44 -5.51 11.14 0.09
CA GLY A 44 -5.33 10.18 -1.01
C GLY A 44 -4.00 9.42 -0.92
N PHE A 45 -2.91 10.12 -0.64
CA PHE A 45 -1.61 9.46 -0.43
C PHE A 45 -1.60 8.60 0.81
N THR A 46 -2.19 9.07 1.91
CA THR A 46 -2.27 8.28 3.15
C THR A 46 -3.08 7.01 2.92
N THR A 47 -4.25 7.11 2.29
CA THR A 47 -5.11 5.95 1.99
C THR A 47 -4.44 4.97 1.02
N LEU A 48 -3.73 5.46 0.00
CA LEU A 48 -2.98 4.61 -0.92
C LEU A 48 -1.81 3.90 -0.22
N VAL A 49 -1.05 4.63 0.61
CA VAL A 49 0.02 4.05 1.40
C VAL A 49 -0.56 3.02 2.37
N THR A 50 -1.64 3.32 3.09
CA THR A 50 -2.27 2.37 4.02
C THR A 50 -2.82 1.14 3.31
N LEU A 51 -3.31 1.29 2.07
CA LEU A 51 -3.76 0.16 1.26
C LEU A 51 -2.58 -0.73 0.83
N VAL A 52 -1.47 -0.13 0.40
CA VAL A 52 -0.27 -0.86 -0.04
C VAL A 52 0.45 -1.51 1.14
N THR A 53 0.54 -0.82 2.27
CA THR A 53 1.28 -1.27 3.45
C THR A 53 0.39 -2.04 4.43
N GLY A 54 -0.93 -2.03 4.24
CA GLY A 54 -1.89 -2.74 5.08
C GLY A 54 -1.80 -2.39 6.56
N ILE A 55 -1.39 -1.17 6.91
CA ILE A 55 -1.33 -0.69 8.32
C ILE A 55 -2.73 -0.67 8.97
N ASP A 56 -3.77 -0.49 8.14
CA ASP A 56 -5.20 -0.69 8.48
C ASP A 56 -5.82 -1.82 7.65
N GLY A 57 -4.98 -2.71 7.09
CA GLY A 57 -5.41 -3.80 6.23
C GLY A 57 -6.25 -4.80 7.00
N LEU A 58 -7.34 -5.23 6.39
CA LEU A 58 -8.15 -6.39 6.77
C LEU A 58 -7.24 -7.49 7.32
N PRO A 59 -7.48 -8.02 8.54
CA PRO A 59 -6.57 -8.97 9.17
C PRO A 59 -6.21 -10.10 8.21
N GLN A 60 -4.92 -10.21 7.92
CA GLN A 60 -4.38 -11.25 7.06
C GLN A 60 -3.81 -12.36 7.92
N GLU A 61 -4.16 -13.60 7.60
CA GLU A 61 -3.70 -14.77 8.31
C GLU A 61 -2.87 -15.63 7.37
N LEU A 62 -1.61 -15.85 7.72
CA LEU A 62 -0.74 -16.79 7.01
C LEU A 62 -0.99 -18.19 7.57
N THR A 63 -1.64 -19.02 6.78
CA THR A 63 -1.84 -20.44 7.06
C THR A 63 -0.73 -21.25 6.40
N VAL A 64 -0.03 -22.06 7.19
CA VAL A 64 1.03 -22.96 6.76
C VAL A 64 0.65 -24.39 7.13
N GLU A 65 0.78 -25.30 6.18
CA GLU A 65 0.41 -26.71 6.36
C GLU A 65 1.54 -27.60 5.88
N VAL A 66 1.85 -28.66 6.65
CA VAL A 66 2.86 -29.65 6.28
C VAL A 66 2.30 -30.53 5.17
N VAL A 67 3.03 -30.65 4.06
CA VAL A 67 2.63 -31.44 2.89
C VAL A 67 3.59 -32.59 2.65
N GLY A 68 3.03 -33.76 2.35
CA GLY A 68 3.79 -34.95 1.99
C GLY A 68 4.46 -34.80 0.62
N VAL A 69 5.62 -35.43 0.47
CA VAL A 69 6.46 -35.37 -0.75
C VAL A 69 5.71 -35.84 -2.02
N GLU A 70 4.64 -36.61 -1.84
CA GLU A 70 3.83 -37.20 -2.93
C GLU A 70 3.10 -36.14 -3.77
N ASP A 71 2.78 -34.97 -3.19
CA ASP A 71 2.06 -33.88 -3.86
C ASP A 71 2.98 -32.90 -4.63
N LEU A 72 4.30 -33.09 -4.56
CA LEU A 72 5.30 -32.12 -5.05
C LEU A 72 5.78 -32.35 -6.49
N GLN A 73 5.31 -33.39 -7.18
CA GLN A 73 5.93 -33.87 -8.43
C GLN A 73 5.83 -32.92 -9.64
N ASN A 74 5.08 -31.82 -9.57
CA ASN A 74 4.96 -30.87 -10.68
C ASN A 74 4.78 -29.41 -10.25
N THR A 75 5.39 -29.05 -9.11
CA THR A 75 5.17 -27.73 -8.50
C THR A 75 6.49 -27.07 -8.13
N SER A 76 6.48 -25.74 -8.15
CA SER A 76 7.60 -24.91 -7.71
C SER A 76 7.83 -25.13 -6.22
N VAL A 77 9.04 -25.51 -5.85
CA VAL A 77 9.49 -25.65 -4.45
C VAL A 77 10.60 -24.63 -4.20
N VAL A 78 10.45 -23.83 -3.15
CA VAL A 78 11.46 -22.87 -2.70
C VAL A 78 12.09 -23.40 -1.42
N HIS A 79 13.40 -23.62 -1.45
CA HIS A 79 14.13 -24.06 -0.26
C HIS A 79 14.44 -22.86 0.61
N LEU A 80 13.92 -22.88 1.83
CA LEU A 80 14.15 -21.86 2.85
C LEU A 80 15.46 -22.17 3.58
N THR A 81 16.25 -21.12 3.79
CA THR A 81 17.42 -21.18 4.67
C THR A 81 17.11 -20.56 6.03
N ASP A 82 17.96 -20.83 7.03
CA ASP A 82 17.86 -20.17 8.35
C ASP A 82 17.89 -18.65 8.26
N ARG A 83 18.56 -18.10 7.23
CA ARG A 83 18.64 -16.66 6.99
C ARG A 83 17.28 -16.12 6.54
N ASP A 84 16.58 -16.84 5.68
CA ASP A 84 15.26 -16.45 5.19
C ASP A 84 14.26 -16.42 6.36
N LEU A 85 14.31 -17.41 7.25
CA LEU A 85 13.48 -17.43 8.45
C LEU A 85 13.80 -16.29 9.43
N GLN A 86 15.07 -15.87 9.53
CA GLN A 86 15.45 -14.70 10.33
C GLN A 86 14.93 -13.39 9.73
N GLN A 87 14.84 -13.30 8.41
CA GLN A 87 14.30 -12.13 7.71
C GLN A 87 12.76 -12.08 7.78
N HIS A 88 12.11 -13.23 7.95
CA HIS A 88 10.64 -13.35 7.95
C HIS A 88 10.14 -14.04 9.23
N PRO A 89 10.06 -13.33 10.37
CA PRO A 89 9.71 -13.91 11.66
C PRO A 89 8.29 -14.51 11.69
N VAL A 90 7.34 -13.95 10.95
CA VAL A 90 5.98 -14.50 10.81
C VAL A 90 6.01 -15.88 10.16
N LEU A 91 6.77 -16.02 9.06
CA LEU A 91 6.91 -17.31 8.37
C LEU A 91 7.61 -18.33 9.26
N ALA A 92 8.67 -17.94 9.97
CA ALA A 92 9.35 -18.80 10.94
C ALA A 92 8.41 -19.28 12.06
N THR A 93 7.51 -18.41 12.52
CA THR A 93 6.52 -18.74 13.54
C THR A 93 5.49 -19.73 13.00
N ALA A 94 4.99 -19.50 11.79
CA ALA A 94 4.00 -20.37 11.16
C ALA A 94 4.57 -21.76 10.84
N ILE A 95 5.80 -21.84 10.32
CA ILE A 95 6.50 -23.12 10.08
C ILE A 95 6.74 -23.87 11.39
N ARG A 96 7.18 -23.20 12.45
CA ARG A 96 7.37 -23.84 13.75
C ARG A 96 6.06 -24.37 14.32
N ALA A 97 4.97 -23.60 14.19
CA ALA A 97 3.66 -24.01 14.65
C ALA A 97 3.13 -25.21 13.84
N ALA A 98 3.23 -25.17 12.50
CA ALA A 98 2.82 -26.28 11.63
C ALA A 98 3.68 -27.54 11.83
N GLY A 99 4.99 -27.37 12.06
CA GLY A 99 5.91 -28.47 12.34
C GLY A 99 5.76 -29.09 13.75
N SER A 100 5.05 -28.41 14.67
CA SER A 100 4.82 -28.94 16.02
C SER A 100 3.71 -30.00 16.07
N ASP A 101 2.76 -29.98 15.11
CA ASP A 101 1.68 -30.96 15.02
C ASP A 101 1.46 -31.40 13.55
N PRO A 102 2.08 -32.52 13.13
CA PRO A 102 2.00 -33.02 11.76
C PRO A 102 0.54 -33.37 11.39
N GLY A 103 -0.06 -32.56 10.52
CA GLY A 103 -1.45 -32.73 10.06
C GLY A 103 -2.39 -31.60 10.49
N VAL A 104 -1.89 -30.59 11.21
CA VAL A 104 -2.64 -29.38 11.55
C VAL A 104 -2.06 -28.19 10.78
N SER A 105 -2.92 -27.50 10.03
CA SER A 105 -2.57 -26.21 9.44
C SER A 105 -2.41 -25.18 10.56
N ALA A 106 -1.25 -24.54 10.64
CA ALA A 106 -1.01 -23.47 11.59
C ALA A 106 -1.28 -22.12 10.94
N SER A 107 -2.07 -21.30 11.60
CA SER A 107 -2.38 -19.96 11.10
C SER A 107 -1.81 -18.91 12.04
N VAL A 108 -1.12 -17.93 11.46
CA VAL A 108 -0.45 -16.85 12.19
C VAL A 108 -0.93 -15.51 11.64
N PRO A 109 -1.39 -14.59 12.49
CA PRO A 109 -1.76 -13.25 12.04
C PRO A 109 -0.52 -12.53 11.50
N MET A 110 -0.67 -11.86 10.36
CA MET A 110 0.40 -11.08 9.75
C MET A 110 -0.10 -9.70 9.33
N THR A 111 0.82 -8.75 9.31
CA THR A 111 0.58 -7.42 8.77
C THR A 111 0.63 -7.42 7.24
N GLY A 112 0.02 -6.42 6.60
CA GLY A 112 0.09 -6.29 5.13
C GLY A 112 1.52 -6.11 4.62
N VAL A 113 2.40 -5.44 5.37
CA VAL A 113 3.83 -5.31 5.02
C VAL A 113 4.51 -6.68 4.99
N GLU A 114 4.23 -7.53 5.97
CA GLU A 114 4.79 -8.89 6.03
C GLU A 114 4.25 -9.75 4.89
N CYS A 115 2.96 -9.63 4.54
CA CYS A 115 2.39 -10.29 3.38
C CYS A 115 3.08 -9.89 2.08
N LEU A 116 3.28 -8.59 1.89
CA LEU A 116 3.94 -8.06 0.70
C LEU A 116 5.38 -8.57 0.62
N ALA A 117 6.13 -8.51 1.72
CA ALA A 117 7.49 -9.00 1.79
C ALA A 117 7.59 -10.51 1.47
N LEU A 118 6.65 -11.32 1.97
CA LEU A 118 6.57 -12.76 1.66
C LEU A 118 6.14 -13.02 0.22
N THR A 119 5.26 -12.18 -0.33
CA THR A 119 4.83 -12.28 -1.73
C THR A 119 5.96 -11.92 -2.69
N GLU A 120 6.72 -10.87 -2.39
CA GLU A 120 7.88 -10.47 -3.19
C GLU A 120 9.03 -11.47 -3.09
N SER A 121 9.29 -12.00 -1.89
CA SER A 121 10.43 -12.92 -1.65
C SER A 121 10.14 -14.35 -2.11
N PHE A 122 8.91 -14.84 -1.87
CA PHE A 122 8.57 -16.26 -2.03
C PHE A 122 7.29 -16.49 -2.85
N GLY A 123 6.55 -15.47 -3.26
CA GLY A 123 5.33 -15.66 -4.06
C GLY A 123 4.16 -16.29 -3.31
N VAL A 124 4.14 -16.20 -1.97
CA VAL A 124 3.17 -16.88 -1.07
C VAL A 124 1.70 -16.46 -1.33
N HIS A 125 1.46 -15.25 -1.83
CA HIS A 125 0.11 -14.77 -2.16
C HIS A 125 -0.19 -14.77 -3.67
N THR A 126 0.35 -15.74 -4.41
CA THR A 126 0.09 -15.89 -5.85
C THR A 126 -0.83 -17.07 -6.14
N ALA A 127 -1.52 -17.06 -7.29
CA ALA A 127 -2.40 -18.15 -7.70
C ALA A 127 -1.67 -19.52 -7.83
N ASN A 128 -0.34 -19.49 -7.98
CA ASN A 128 0.53 -20.65 -8.02
C ASN A 128 1.62 -20.52 -6.94
N ALA A 129 1.21 -20.26 -5.70
CA ALA A 129 2.13 -20.13 -4.58
C ALA A 129 3.02 -21.39 -4.49
N PRO A 130 4.35 -21.22 -4.42
CA PRO A 130 5.24 -22.36 -4.34
C PRO A 130 5.16 -23.03 -2.96
N TYR A 131 5.53 -24.30 -2.91
CA TYR A 131 5.76 -24.97 -1.63
C TYR A 131 7.09 -24.49 -1.06
N LEU A 132 7.13 -24.33 0.26
CA LEU A 132 8.33 -23.93 0.97
C LEU A 132 8.93 -25.16 1.64
N GLU A 133 10.21 -25.44 1.40
CA GLU A 133 10.89 -26.55 2.05
C GLU A 133 11.86 -26.02 3.11
N TYR A 134 11.74 -26.50 4.34
CA TYR A 134 12.67 -26.19 5.42
C TYR A 134 12.98 -27.45 6.21
N ASP A 135 14.27 -27.70 6.46
CA ASP A 135 14.76 -28.88 7.18
C ASP A 135 14.25 -30.23 6.61
N GLY A 136 14.10 -30.31 5.28
CA GLY A 136 13.60 -31.49 4.57
C GLY A 136 12.09 -31.71 4.69
N VAL A 137 11.35 -30.77 5.28
CA VAL A 137 9.88 -30.78 5.36
C VAL A 137 9.31 -29.74 4.41
N SER A 138 8.32 -30.14 3.62
CA SER A 138 7.63 -29.25 2.70
C SER A 138 6.35 -28.68 3.31
N TYR A 139 6.10 -27.41 3.03
CA TYR A 139 5.01 -26.63 3.59
C TYR A 139 4.22 -25.95 2.46
N SER A 140 2.90 -26.09 2.47
CA SER A 140 2.00 -25.26 1.66
C SER A 140 1.68 -23.98 2.41
N THR A 141 1.57 -22.88 1.68
CA THR A 141 1.23 -21.58 2.25
C THR A 141 -0.05 -21.05 1.63
N ARG A 142 -0.92 -20.49 2.46
CA ARG A 142 -2.14 -19.80 2.04
C ARG A 142 -2.31 -18.55 2.88
N VAL A 143 -2.75 -17.47 2.25
CA VAL A 143 -3.10 -16.24 2.96
C VAL A 143 -4.60 -16.09 2.92
N LEU A 144 -5.20 -16.07 4.11
CA LEU A 144 -6.62 -15.78 4.31
C LEU A 144 -6.79 -14.29 4.61
N LEU A 145 -7.67 -13.64 3.85
CA LEU A 145 -8.14 -12.29 4.09
C LEU A 145 -9.45 -12.41 4.88
N HIS A 146 -9.53 -11.82 6.07
CA HIS A 146 -10.69 -11.97 6.97
C HIS A 146 -11.55 -10.71 7.07
#